data_AF-A0A967ICE7-F1
#
_entry.id   AF-A0A967ICE7-F1
#
_cell.length_a   1.000
_cell.length_b   1.000
_cell.length_c   1.000
_cell.angle_alpha   90.00
_cell.angle_beta   90.00
_cell.angle_gamma   90.00
#
_symmetry.space_group_name_H-M   'P 1'
#
loop_
_entity.id
_entity.type
_entity.pdbx_description
1 polymer ?
#
loop_
_entity_poly.entity_id
_entity_poly.type
_entity_poly.pdbx_seq_one_letter_code
_entity_poly.pdbx_strand_id
1 'polypeptide(L)'
;LCDQLDMQVHFWKLAIKPGKPVLFATRNGIPFFGLPGNPAASAATFEILVRPALRRLAGHPHPTPVKVTASLTGPVKNSGKREHFLWGSAISGKQGLEFTPSLRQESGQNRTMQGFNA
;
A
#
# COMPACT_ATOMS: atom_id res chain seq x y z
N LEU A 1 11.29 -8.28 20.10
CA LEU A 1 12.14 -7.81 18.98
C LEU A 1 12.45 -6.31 19.11
N CYS A 2 11.50 -5.39 18.93
CA CYS A 2 11.78 -3.94 19.04
C CYS A 2 12.35 -3.55 20.41
N ASP A 3 11.73 -4.01 21.50
CA ASP A 3 12.21 -3.75 22.86
C ASP A 3 13.58 -4.37 23.14
N GLN A 4 13.89 -5.50 22.49
CA GLN A 4 15.18 -6.18 22.60
C GLN A 4 16.28 -5.53 21.77
N LEU A 5 15.91 -4.71 20.79
CA LEU A 5 16.82 -4.05 19.85
C LEU A 5 16.90 -2.52 20.10
N ASP A 6 16.32 -2.04 21.22
CA ASP A 6 16.27 -0.63 21.59
C ASP A 6 15.67 0.25 20.47
N MET A 7 14.53 -0.20 19.93
CA MET A 7 13.82 0.48 18.85
C MET A 7 12.59 1.21 19.38
N GLN A 8 12.46 2.50 19.05
CA GLN A 8 11.26 3.28 19.34
C GLN A 8 10.18 2.94 18.32
N VAL A 9 9.07 2.36 18.77
CA VAL A 9 7.91 2.06 17.92
C VAL A 9 7.03 3.30 17.78
N HIS A 10 6.74 3.70 16.54
CA HIS A 10 5.86 4.83 16.23
C HIS A 10 4.42 4.37 15.98
N PHE A 11 4.26 3.26 15.25
CA PHE A 11 2.96 2.62 15.12
C PHE A 11 3.09 1.11 14.88
N TRP A 12 2.08 0.40 15.39
CA TRP A 12 1.86 -1.02 15.15
C TRP A 12 0.40 -1.21 14.75
N LYS A 13 0.20 -1.72 13.53
CA LYS A 13 -1.09 -1.83 12.81
C LYS A 13 -1.60 -0.52 12.25
N LEU A 14 -2.00 -0.57 10.99
CA LEU A 14 -2.72 0.50 10.31
C LEU A 14 -4.14 0.05 9.97
N ALA A 15 -5.06 1.01 9.91
CA ALA A 15 -6.45 0.77 9.52
C ALA A 15 -6.61 0.66 7.99
N ILE A 16 -5.75 -0.13 7.35
CA ILE A 16 -5.72 -0.33 5.90
C ILE A 16 -6.01 -1.80 5.54
N LYS A 17 -6.42 -2.04 4.30
CA LYS A 17 -6.55 -3.37 3.70
C LYS A 17 -6.03 -3.34 2.25
N PRO A 18 -5.14 -4.27 1.85
CA PRO A 18 -4.41 -5.22 2.68
C PRO A 18 -3.36 -4.50 3.57
N GLY A 19 -2.76 -5.21 4.54
CA GLY A 19 -1.70 -4.64 5.38
C GLY A 19 -2.11 -4.22 6.80
N LYS A 20 -3.03 -4.94 7.45
CA LYS A 20 -3.36 -4.68 8.87
C LYS A 20 -2.12 -4.69 9.79
N PRO A 21 -1.16 -5.64 9.70
CA PRO A 21 0.07 -5.56 10.48
C PRO A 21 1.15 -4.81 9.70
N VAL A 22 1.40 -3.55 10.06
CA VAL A 22 2.59 -2.81 9.65
C VAL A 22 3.23 -2.25 10.90
N LEU A 23 4.54 -2.41 11.02
CA LEU A 23 5.35 -1.81 12.06
C LEU A 23 6.17 -0.68 11.45
N PHE A 24 6.16 0.49 12.09
CA PHE A 24 7.16 1.51 11.85
C PHE A 24 7.84 1.85 13.17
N ALA A 25 9.17 1.85 13.14
CA ALA A 25 10.00 2.13 14.29
C ALA A 25 11.28 2.86 13.86
N THR A 26 12.00 3.43 14.81
CA THR A 26 13.32 4.03 14.59
C THR A 26 14.33 3.51 15.61
N ARG A 27 15.59 3.39 15.19
CA ARG A 27 16.72 3.13 16.08
C ARG A 27 17.85 4.09 15.73
N ASN A 28 18.31 4.90 16.68
CA ASN A 28 19.34 5.92 16.45
C ASN A 28 19.03 6.81 15.23
N GLY A 29 17.75 7.18 15.04
CA GLY A 29 17.29 7.97 13.89
C GLY A 29 17.13 7.20 12.58
N ILE A 30 17.51 5.92 12.52
CA ILE A 30 17.38 5.07 11.32
C ILE A 30 15.97 4.47 11.30
N PRO A 31 15.20 4.62 10.20
CA PRO A 31 13.85 4.08 10.08
C PRO A 31 13.84 2.57 9.80
N PHE A 32 12.90 1.87 10.42
CA PHE A 32 12.64 0.44 10.25
C PHE A 32 11.16 0.20 9.91
N PHE A 33 10.91 -0.59 8.87
CA PHE A 33 9.57 -0.99 8.45
C PHE A 33 9.40 -2.50 8.53
N GLY A 34 8.46 -2.95 9.34
CA GLY A 34 8.00 -4.34 9.36
C GLY A 34 6.80 -4.51 8.44
N LEU A 35 7.01 -5.17 7.30
CA LEU A 35 5.95 -5.44 6.33
C LEU A 35 5.22 -6.76 6.63
N PRO A 36 3.98 -6.93 6.14
CA PRO A 36 3.28 -8.21 6.21
C PRO A 36 4.07 -9.37 5.59
N GLY A 37 3.69 -10.62 5.90
CA GLY A 37 4.23 -11.80 5.21
C GLY A 37 3.58 -12.09 3.86
N ASN A 38 2.42 -11.51 3.58
CA ASN A 38 1.71 -11.72 2.31
C ASN A 38 2.28 -10.80 1.21
N PRO A 39 2.72 -11.32 0.05
CA PRO A 39 3.36 -10.51 -1.00
C PRO A 39 2.52 -9.34 -1.51
N ALA A 40 1.22 -9.55 -1.79
CA ALA A 40 0.33 -8.48 -2.27
C ALA A 40 0.10 -7.39 -1.20
N ALA A 41 0.02 -7.78 0.07
CA ALA A 41 -0.08 -6.85 1.19
C ALA A 41 1.22 -6.08 1.41
N SER A 42 2.36 -6.75 1.28
CA SER A 42 3.69 -6.15 1.43
C SER A 42 4.01 -5.19 0.30
N ALA A 43 3.67 -5.54 -0.94
CA ALA A 43 3.78 -4.64 -2.08
C ALA A 43 2.91 -3.40 -1.89
N ALA A 44 1.64 -3.57 -1.49
CA ALA A 44 0.76 -2.42 -1.25
C ALA A 44 1.34 -1.51 -0.15
N THR A 45 1.72 -2.11 0.98
CA THR A 45 2.33 -1.40 2.12
C THR A 45 3.63 -0.68 1.72
N PHE A 46 4.44 -1.30 0.86
CA PHE A 46 5.66 -0.69 0.33
C PHE A 46 5.34 0.55 -0.49
N GLU A 47 4.38 0.47 -1.42
CA GLU A 47 3.97 1.61 -2.26
C GLU A 47 3.43 2.79 -1.45
N ILE A 48 2.64 2.52 -0.41
CA ILE A 48 1.97 3.58 0.36
C ILE A 48 2.83 4.18 1.47
N LEU A 49 3.82 3.45 2.01
CA LEU A 49 4.61 3.90 3.17
C LEU A 49 6.11 3.93 2.90
N VAL A 50 6.67 2.82 2.44
CA VAL A 50 8.13 2.66 2.33
C VAL A 50 8.68 3.48 1.17
N ARG A 51 8.09 3.38 -0.03
CA ARG A 51 8.52 4.15 -1.21
C ARG A 51 8.46 5.67 -0.92
N PRO A 52 7.40 6.23 -0.32
CA PRO A 52 7.39 7.65 0.06
C PRO A 52 8.46 8.03 1.08
N ALA A 53 8.71 7.18 2.08
CA ALA A 53 9.77 7.42 3.05
C ALA A 53 11.15 7.47 2.37
N LEU A 54 11.46 6.48 1.51
CA LEU A 54 12.70 6.42 0.74
C LEU A 54 12.85 7.64 -0.18
N ARG A 55 11.79 8.01 -0.90
CA ARG A 55 11.79 9.20 -1.76
C ARG A 55 12.06 10.47 -0.98
N ARG A 56 11.46 10.62 0.21
CA ARG A 56 11.71 11.78 1.06
C ARG A 56 13.16 11.83 1.55
N LEU A 57 13.72 10.70 1.96
CA LEU A 57 15.13 10.59 2.36
C LEU A 57 16.09 10.90 1.20
N ALA A 58 15.71 10.53 -0.02
CA ALA A 58 16.46 10.85 -1.23
C ALA A 58 16.24 12.29 -1.74
N GLY A 59 15.48 13.13 -1.03
CA GLY A 59 15.29 14.54 -1.39
C GLY A 59 14.30 14.80 -2.52
N HIS A 60 13.42 13.85 -2.86
CA HIS A 60 12.40 14.08 -3.89
C HIS A 60 11.39 15.16 -3.43
N PRO A 61 11.04 16.12 -4.32
CA PRO A 61 10.11 17.21 -3.98
C PRO A 61 8.66 16.72 -3.75
N HIS A 62 8.29 15.62 -4.41
CA HIS A 62 6.97 14.99 -4.29
C HIS A 62 7.12 13.52 -3.92
N PRO A 63 7.34 13.20 -2.63
CA PRO A 63 7.68 11.85 -2.21
C PRO A 63 6.47 10.89 -2.23
N THR A 64 5.25 11.41 -2.09
CA THR A 64 4.03 10.60 -2.06
C THR A 64 3.55 10.20 -3.46
N PRO A 65 2.76 9.11 -3.59
CA PRO A 65 2.17 8.73 -4.87
C PRO A 65 1.23 9.81 -5.40
N VAL A 66 1.21 10.00 -6.71
CA VAL A 66 0.21 10.84 -7.38
C VAL A 66 -1.13 10.13 -7.30
N LYS A 67 -2.15 10.82 -6.79
CA LYS A 67 -3.52 10.31 -6.76
C LYS A 67 -4.28 10.90 -7.95
N VAL A 68 -5.03 10.06 -8.63
CA VAL A 68 -5.89 10.43 -9.76
C VAL A 68 -7.29 9.89 -9.53
N THR A 69 -8.29 10.56 -10.09
CA THR A 69 -9.69 10.10 -10.06
C THR A 69 -9.97 9.29 -11.32
N ALA A 70 -10.61 8.13 -11.15
CA ALA A 70 -10.98 7.24 -12.24
C ALA A 70 -12.40 6.70 -12.04
N SER A 71 -13.09 6.41 -13.14
CA SER A 71 -14.38 5.72 -13.14
C SER A 71 -14.18 4.22 -12.93
N LEU A 72 -14.93 3.61 -12.02
CA LEU A 72 -14.88 2.16 -11.79
C LEU A 72 -15.60 1.41 -12.91
N THR A 73 -14.97 0.39 -13.48
CA THR A 73 -15.57 -0.49 -14.50
C THR A 73 -16.19 -1.76 -13.93
N GLY A 74 -16.02 -1.98 -12.62
CA GLY A 74 -16.54 -3.14 -11.90
C GLY A 74 -16.93 -2.79 -10.47
N PRO A 75 -17.72 -3.64 -9.80
CA PRO A 75 -18.20 -3.38 -8.46
C PRO A 75 -17.05 -3.39 -7.44
N VAL A 76 -17.03 -2.39 -6.56
CA VAL A 76 -16.14 -2.34 -5.40
C VAL A 76 -16.99 -2.25 -4.15
N LYS A 77 -16.71 -3.11 -3.16
CA LYS A 77 -17.36 -3.07 -1.85
C LYS A 77 -16.33 -2.76 -0.77
N ASN A 78 -16.56 -1.67 -0.04
CA ASN A 78 -15.87 -1.39 1.22
C ASN A 78 -16.90 -1.28 2.35
N SER A 79 -17.15 -2.40 3.03
CA SER A 79 -18.13 -2.48 4.11
C SER A 79 -17.54 -2.19 5.50
N GLY A 80 -16.31 -1.68 5.59
CA GLY A 80 -15.59 -1.49 6.84
C GLY A 80 -15.11 -0.05 7.05
N LYS A 81 -14.53 0.20 8.23
CA LYS A 81 -13.88 1.48 8.57
C LYS A 81 -12.45 1.61 8.06
N ARG A 82 -11.97 0.66 7.24
CA ARG A 82 -10.58 0.62 6.78
C ARG A 82 -10.51 1.14 5.35
N GLU A 83 -9.43 1.85 5.06
CA GLU A 83 -9.12 2.22 3.69
C GLU A 83 -8.70 0.97 2.92
N HIS A 84 -9.31 0.75 1.75
CA HIS A 84 -9.03 -0.40 0.90
C HIS A 84 -8.15 0.04 -0.27
N PHE A 85 -6.92 -0.45 -0.28
CA PHE A 85 -6.00 -0.37 -1.42
C PHE A 85 -6.20 -1.62 -2.26
N LEU A 86 -6.72 -1.42 -3.47
CA LEU A 86 -7.03 -2.50 -4.40
C LEU A 86 -6.04 -2.45 -5.55
N TRP A 87 -5.55 -3.63 -5.94
CA TRP A 87 -4.76 -3.74 -7.16
C TRP A 87 -5.67 -3.79 -8.38
N GLY A 88 -5.31 -3.09 -9.45
CA GLY A 88 -6.07 -3.09 -10.69
C GLY A 88 -5.33 -2.48 -11.87
N SER A 89 -6.09 -2.29 -12.95
CA SER A 89 -5.58 -1.63 -14.15
C SER A 89 -6.33 -0.32 -14.38
N ALA A 90 -5.58 0.76 -14.45
CA ALA A 90 -6.05 2.07 -14.88
C ALA A 90 -5.68 2.28 -16.35
N ILE A 91 -6.67 2.51 -17.21
CA ILE A 91 -6.49 2.76 -18.64
C ILE A 91 -7.27 4.00 -19.07
N SER A 92 -6.79 4.69 -20.10
CA SER A 92 -7.55 5.79 -20.71
C SER A 92 -8.77 5.23 -21.45
N GLY A 93 -9.96 5.58 -20.96
CA GLY A 93 -11.25 5.28 -21.57
C GLY A 93 -11.82 6.46 -22.36
N LYS A 94 -13.06 6.32 -22.83
CA LYS A 94 -13.73 7.33 -23.67
C LYS A 94 -14.09 8.62 -22.91
N GLN A 95 -14.28 8.52 -21.59
CA GLN A 95 -14.73 9.61 -20.72
C GLN A 95 -13.69 10.01 -19.67
N GLY A 96 -12.45 9.54 -19.80
CA GLY A 96 -11.38 9.78 -18.83
C GLY A 96 -10.71 8.48 -18.40
N LEU A 97 -10.05 8.50 -17.24
CA LEU A 97 -9.37 7.32 -16.70
C LEU A 97 -10.40 6.33 -16.15
N GLU A 98 -10.28 5.07 -16.54
CA GLU A 98 -11.13 3.97 -16.09
C GLU A 98 -10.28 2.99 -15.28
N PHE A 99 -10.76 2.61 -14.09
CA PHE A 99 -10.09 1.66 -13.21
C PHE A 99 -10.87 0.35 -13.13
N THR A 100 -10.20 -0.74 -13.49
CA THR A 100 -10.72 -2.10 -13.37
C THR A 100 -10.05 -2.78 -12.18
N PRO A 101 -10.79 -3.03 -11.07
CA PRO A 101 -10.23 -3.73 -9.92
C PRO A 101 -9.92 -5.19 -10.30
N SER A 102 -8.82 -5.74 -9.78
CA SER A 102 -8.53 -7.16 -9.92
C SER A 102 -9.68 -8.00 -9.33
N LEU A 103 -10.08 -9.04 -10.07
CA LEU A 103 -11.17 -9.94 -9.71
C LEU A 103 -10.88 -10.77 -8.45
N ARG A 104 -9.62 -10.84 -7.98
CA ARG A 104 -9.21 -11.63 -6.82
C ARG A 104 -8.35 -10.82 -5.86
N GLN A 105 -8.99 -10.18 -4.89
CA GLN A 105 -8.36 -9.29 -3.89
C GLN A 105 -8.05 -10.01 -2.56
N GLU A 106 -8.16 -11.34 -2.50
CA GLU A 106 -7.94 -12.09 -1.27
C GLU A 106 -6.45 -12.24 -0.93
N SER A 107 -6.15 -12.18 0.37
CA SER A 107 -4.80 -12.18 0.94
C SER A 107 -4.09 -13.53 0.88
N GLY A 108 -4.29 -14.33 -0.17
CA GLY A 108 -3.71 -15.66 -0.32
C GLY A 108 -3.31 -16.04 -1.75
N GLN A 109 -3.53 -15.19 -2.75
CA GLN A 109 -3.28 -15.54 -4.16
C GLN A 109 -2.25 -14.60 -4.80
N ASN A 110 -1.07 -15.14 -5.15
CA ASN A 110 0.02 -14.39 -5.80
C ASN A 110 -0.30 -13.93 -7.25
N ARG A 111 -1.46 -14.31 -7.80
CA ARG A 111 -1.91 -13.82 -9.12
C ARG A 111 -2.54 -12.42 -9.07
N THR A 112 -2.71 -11.84 -7.89
CA THR A 112 -3.25 -10.48 -7.67
C THR A 112 -2.26 -9.36 -8.02
N MET A 113 -1.15 -9.63 -8.72
CA MET A 113 -0.23 -8.58 -9.18
C MET A 113 0.10 -8.62 -10.68
N GLN A 114 -0.43 -9.59 -11.44
CA GLN A 114 -0.14 -9.66 -12.88
C GLN A 114 -0.95 -8.63 -13.67
N GLY A 115 -0.25 -7.74 -14.38
CA GLY A 115 -0.87 -6.78 -15.31
C GLY A 115 -1.44 -5.53 -14.65
N PHE A 116 -1.04 -5.22 -13.41
CA PHE A 116 -1.54 -4.05 -12.67
C PHE A 116 -0.56 -2.88 -12.72
N ASN A 117 -1.12 -1.69 -12.86
CA ASN A 117 -0.40 -0.43 -12.93
C ASN A 117 -0.93 0.59 -11.89
N ALA A 118 -1.90 0.18 -11.08
CA ALA A 118 -2.59 1.00 -10.09
C ALA A 118 -3.04 0.17 -8.87
#